data_AF-A0A8D2JKL2-F1
#
_entry.id   AF-A0A8D2JKL2-F1
#
_cell.length_a   1.000
_cell.length_b   1.000
_cell.length_c   1.000
_cell.angle_alpha   90.00
_cell.angle_beta   90.00
_cell.angle_gamma   90.00
#
_symmetry.space_group_name_H-M   'P 1'
#
loop_
_entity.id
_entity.type
_entity.pdbx_description
1 polymer ?
#
loop_
_entity_poly.entity_id
_entity_poly.type
_entity_poly.pdbx_seq_one_letter_code
_entity_poly.pdbx_strand_id
1 'polypeptide(L)'
;MSLSELTCPANSHYVLCGSPCPDSCTQQAEPDGCHPFPCVEGCQCDPGFVLSGIDCVPPEQCGCSYRGRYYLKGDSFFWEGEQCQTMYRCDGSVHAVDAVGSFCGSGQFCGAQKGVYGCHALSDGICQVSGFLHYTTFDGQHYSFRGTSTHVLVELCRLSSSLPSFRVAVKTERHQGNPGQNSQITGGLLLPVLSVSRVFAKLAL
;
A
#
# COMPACT_ATOMS: atom_id res chain seq x y z
N MET A 1 3.68 -7.22 -40.14
CA MET A 1 4.11 -7.26 -38.72
C MET A 1 4.77 -5.93 -38.44
N SER A 2 4.11 -5.04 -37.69
CA SER A 2 4.66 -3.74 -37.32
C SER A 2 5.60 -3.98 -36.14
N LEU A 3 6.91 -3.90 -36.37
CA LEU A 3 7.86 -3.76 -35.27
C LEU A 3 7.62 -2.37 -34.69
N SER A 4 7.13 -2.31 -33.45
CA SER A 4 7.08 -1.05 -32.70
C SER A 4 8.49 -0.49 -32.64
N GLU A 5 8.72 0.65 -33.32
CA GLU A 5 9.95 1.42 -33.13
C GLU A 5 10.05 1.77 -31.64
N LEU A 6 11.20 1.46 -31.05
CA LEU A 6 11.46 1.69 -29.65
C LEU A 6 11.67 3.19 -29.44
N THR A 7 10.61 3.90 -29.07
CA THR A 7 10.68 5.35 -28.83
C THR A 7 11.31 5.62 -27.48
N CYS A 8 12.50 6.22 -27.49
CA CYS A 8 13.18 6.64 -26.28
C CYS A 8 12.57 7.92 -25.69
N PRO A 9 12.64 8.12 -24.36
CA PRO A 9 12.18 9.34 -23.70
C PRO A 9 12.98 10.56 -24.14
N ALA A 10 12.51 11.75 -23.78
CA ALA A 10 13.21 12.99 -24.09
C ALA A 10 14.65 12.98 -23.55
N ASN A 11 15.57 13.62 -24.28
CA ASN A 11 17.01 13.70 -23.96
C ASN A 11 17.70 12.34 -23.89
N SER A 12 17.25 11.39 -24.71
CA SER A 12 17.88 10.10 -24.87
C SER A 12 17.73 9.60 -26.29
N HIS A 13 18.62 8.70 -26.69
CA HIS A 13 18.59 8.07 -28.01
C HIS A 13 18.71 6.56 -27.89
N TYR A 14 18.19 5.89 -28.92
CA TYR A 14 18.26 4.44 -29.02
C TYR A 14 19.67 4.00 -29.43
N VAL A 15 20.19 2.96 -28.77
CA VAL A 15 21.47 2.33 -29.07
C VAL A 15 21.35 0.82 -29.07
N LEU A 16 22.01 0.17 -30.04
CA LEU A 16 22.06 -1.30 -30.12
C LEU A 16 23.01 -1.93 -29.08
N CYS A 17 24.01 -1.15 -28.65
CA CYS A 17 25.07 -1.58 -27.73
C CYS A 17 25.48 -0.38 -26.87
N GLY A 18 24.70 -0.12 -25.82
CA GLY A 18 24.92 0.95 -24.84
C GLY A 18 25.57 0.43 -23.54
N SER A 19 25.96 1.36 -22.67
CA SER A 19 26.53 1.00 -21.37
C SER A 19 25.49 0.29 -20.49
N PRO A 20 25.84 -0.84 -19.84
CA PRO A 20 24.97 -1.51 -18.87
C PRO A 20 24.82 -0.73 -17.55
N CYS A 21 25.65 0.29 -17.30
CA CYS A 21 25.52 1.19 -16.16
C CYS A 21 25.46 2.64 -16.66
N PRO A 22 24.26 3.14 -17.01
CA PRO A 22 24.12 4.54 -17.40
C PRO A 22 24.42 5.47 -16.23
N ASP A 23 25.00 6.64 -16.52
CA ASP A 23 25.16 7.71 -15.53
C ASP A 23 23.79 8.08 -14.93
N SER A 24 23.72 8.18 -13.62
CA SER A 24 22.46 8.44 -12.91
C SER A 24 22.64 9.46 -11.78
N CYS A 25 21.54 10.05 -11.32
CA CYS A 25 21.55 11.01 -10.22
C CYS A 25 22.12 10.46 -8.91
N THR A 26 22.13 9.14 -8.70
CA THR A 26 22.71 8.51 -7.51
C THR A 26 24.10 7.94 -7.73
N GLN A 27 24.60 7.93 -8.96
CA GLN A 27 25.84 7.26 -9.31
C GLN A 27 26.58 8.11 -10.33
N GLN A 28 27.61 8.83 -9.86
CA GLN A 28 28.51 9.58 -10.71
C GLN A 28 29.72 8.73 -11.06
N ALA A 29 29.98 8.61 -12.37
CA ALA A 29 31.10 7.94 -13.01
C ALA A 29 31.22 6.45 -12.66
N GLU A 30 31.20 5.61 -13.70
CA GLU A 30 31.27 4.16 -13.67
C GLU A 30 31.98 3.61 -12.41
N PRO A 31 31.26 2.91 -11.51
CA PRO A 31 31.93 2.13 -10.48
C PRO A 31 32.93 1.21 -11.16
N ASP A 32 34.13 1.03 -10.58
CA ASP A 32 35.20 0.16 -11.12
C ASP A 32 34.74 -1.27 -11.50
N GLY A 33 33.53 -1.68 -11.09
CA GLY A 33 32.88 -2.94 -11.43
C GLY A 33 31.86 -2.93 -12.60
N CYS A 34 31.71 -1.85 -13.38
CA CYS A 34 30.77 -1.84 -14.53
C CYS A 34 31.34 -2.47 -15.82
N HIS A 35 32.64 -2.33 -16.05
CA HIS A 35 33.31 -2.84 -17.26
C HIS A 35 33.19 -4.35 -17.58
N PRO A 36 33.04 -5.30 -16.63
CA PRO A 36 32.92 -6.71 -16.98
C PRO A 36 31.56 -7.07 -17.59
N PHE A 37 30.57 -6.17 -17.61
CA PHE A 37 29.25 -6.46 -18.16
C PHE A 37 29.18 -6.21 -19.67
N PRO A 38 28.54 -7.10 -20.44
CA PRO A 38 28.32 -6.89 -21.87
C PRO A 38 27.40 -5.67 -22.09
N CYS A 39 27.58 -4.99 -23.22
CA CYS A 39 26.69 -3.89 -23.60
C CYS A 39 25.26 -4.40 -23.80
N VAL A 40 24.30 -3.48 -23.61
CA VAL A 40 22.87 -3.78 -23.71
C VAL A 40 22.21 -2.88 -24.75
N GLU A 41 21.25 -3.43 -25.48
CA GLU A 41 20.38 -2.68 -26.39
C GLU A 41 19.34 -1.92 -25.57
N GLY A 42 19.15 -0.62 -25.83
CA GLY A 42 18.22 0.20 -25.08
C GLY A 42 18.35 1.70 -25.36
N CYS A 43 17.73 2.51 -24.50
CA CYS A 43 17.83 3.97 -24.55
C CYS A 43 18.95 4.45 -23.64
N GLN A 44 19.81 5.34 -24.16
CA GLN A 44 20.90 5.95 -23.41
C GLN A 44 20.71 7.47 -23.37
N CYS A 45 20.92 8.07 -22.20
CA CYS A 45 20.83 9.52 -22.04
C CYS A 45 21.84 10.24 -22.94
N ASP A 46 21.39 11.35 -23.53
CA ASP A 46 22.25 12.19 -24.35
C ASP A 46 23.34 12.86 -23.49
N PRO A 47 24.48 13.25 -24.08
CA PRO A 47 25.54 13.94 -23.35
C PRO A 47 25.04 15.18 -22.59
N GLY A 48 25.36 15.26 -21.30
CA GLY A 48 24.90 16.33 -20.41
C GLY A 48 23.62 16.01 -19.64
N PHE A 49 22.99 14.86 -19.90
CA PHE A 49 21.83 14.35 -19.17
C PHE A 49 22.19 13.09 -18.39
N VAL A 50 21.51 12.89 -17.26
CA VAL A 50 21.69 11.74 -16.38
C VAL A 50 20.34 11.09 -16.08
N LEU A 51 20.36 9.79 -15.78
CA LEU A 51 19.14 9.05 -15.47
C LEU A 51 18.59 9.44 -14.10
N SER A 52 17.34 9.86 -14.05
CA SER A 52 16.56 10.10 -12.84
C SER A 52 15.27 9.28 -12.88
N GLY A 53 15.28 8.10 -12.26
CA GLY A 53 14.17 7.15 -12.40
C GLY A 53 14.18 6.51 -13.78
N ILE A 54 13.25 6.92 -14.65
CA ILE A 54 13.15 6.43 -16.04
C ILE A 54 13.42 7.53 -17.07
N ASP A 55 13.62 8.77 -16.63
CA ASP A 55 13.79 9.94 -17.49
C ASP A 55 15.25 10.40 -17.50
N CYS A 56 15.69 10.95 -18.63
CA CYS A 56 16.98 11.61 -18.77
C CYS A 56 16.81 13.11 -18.51
N VAL A 57 17.38 13.57 -17.41
CA VAL A 57 17.22 14.95 -16.94
C VAL A 57 18.58 15.63 -16.78
N PRO A 58 18.64 16.97 -16.90
CA PRO A 58 19.84 17.70 -16.50
C PRO A 58 20.19 17.44 -15.03
N PRO A 59 21.49 17.42 -14.64
CA PRO A 59 21.91 17.14 -13.26
C PRO A 59 21.23 18.02 -12.20
N GLU A 60 20.93 19.28 -12.51
CA GLU A 60 20.22 20.22 -11.63
C GLU A 60 18.74 19.87 -11.40
N GLN A 61 18.20 18.91 -12.16
CA GLN A 61 16.84 18.38 -11.99
C GLN A 61 16.83 17.03 -11.28
N CYS A 62 17.98 16.55 -10.81
CA CYS A 62 18.05 15.39 -9.94
C CYS A 62 17.20 15.58 -8.68
N GLY A 63 16.69 14.46 -8.17
CA GLY A 63 15.93 14.38 -6.94
C GLY A 63 16.83 14.32 -5.70
N CYS A 64 16.40 13.56 -4.70
CA CYS A 64 17.02 13.50 -3.39
C CYS A 64 17.35 12.06 -3.00
N SER A 65 18.49 11.86 -2.35
CA SER A 65 18.83 10.58 -1.71
C SER A 65 18.54 10.66 -0.22
N TYR A 66 17.71 9.75 0.29
CA TYR A 66 17.35 9.70 1.71
C TYR A 66 17.28 8.26 2.20
N ARG A 67 18.06 7.95 3.26
CA ARG A 67 18.19 6.61 3.86
C ARG A 67 18.43 5.48 2.84
N GLY A 68 19.30 5.72 1.87
CA GLY A 68 19.68 4.73 0.84
C GLY A 68 18.65 4.51 -0.26
N ARG A 69 17.57 5.33 -0.32
CA ARG A 69 16.62 5.34 -1.43
C ARG A 69 16.64 6.69 -2.14
N TYR A 70 16.48 6.63 -3.46
CA TYR A 70 16.31 7.81 -4.32
C TYR A 70 14.84 8.19 -4.44
N TYR A 71 14.56 9.48 -4.40
CA TYR A 71 13.24 10.09 -4.56
C TYR A 71 13.31 11.14 -5.65
N LEU A 72 12.33 11.18 -6.55
CA LEU A 72 12.27 12.16 -7.62
C LEU A 72 12.02 13.56 -7.06
N LYS A 73 12.42 14.57 -7.83
CA LYS A 73 12.18 15.97 -7.49
C LYS A 73 10.68 16.21 -7.29
N GLY A 74 10.30 16.70 -6.10
CA GLY A 74 8.91 16.96 -5.74
C GLY A 74 8.16 15.77 -5.13
N ASP A 75 8.77 14.58 -5.07
CA ASP A 75 8.16 13.41 -4.42
C ASP A 75 7.82 13.73 -2.96
N SER A 76 6.67 13.22 -2.53
CA SER A 76 6.22 13.25 -1.14
C SER A 76 5.90 11.83 -0.66
N PHE A 77 6.38 11.47 0.53
CA PHE A 77 6.30 10.10 1.03
C PHE A 77 6.26 10.03 2.56
N PHE A 78 5.83 8.86 3.05
CA PHE A 78 5.82 8.50 4.47
C PHE A 78 6.73 7.30 4.70
N TRP A 79 7.33 7.22 5.89
CA TRP A 79 8.11 6.05 6.31
C TRP A 79 7.27 5.08 7.13
N GLU A 80 7.48 3.79 6.85
CA GLU A 80 6.89 2.71 7.63
C GLU A 80 7.41 2.73 9.08
N GLY A 81 6.51 2.54 10.03
CA GLY A 81 6.82 2.58 11.47
C GLY A 81 6.61 3.95 12.13
N GLU A 82 6.49 5.03 11.37
CA GLU A 82 6.29 6.39 11.92
C GLU A 82 4.81 6.80 12.01
N GLN A 83 3.88 5.87 11.77
CA GLN A 83 2.42 6.10 11.88
C GLN A 83 1.93 7.36 11.13
N CYS A 84 2.60 7.70 10.03
CA CYS A 84 2.32 8.86 9.19
C CYS A 84 2.41 10.21 9.94
N GLN A 85 3.17 10.26 11.03
CA GLN A 85 3.39 11.47 11.84
C GLN A 85 4.30 12.51 11.17
N THR A 86 5.09 12.06 10.18
CA THR A 86 6.01 12.89 9.42
C THR A 86 5.83 12.61 7.94
N MET A 87 5.55 13.65 7.16
CA MET A 87 5.59 13.61 5.71
C MET A 87 6.92 14.18 5.23
N TYR A 88 7.57 13.44 4.34
CA TYR A 88 8.84 13.81 3.75
C TYR A 88 8.63 14.31 2.34
N ARG A 89 9.34 15.36 1.94
CA ARG A 89 9.25 15.93 0.59
C ARG A 89 10.64 16.20 0.04
N CYS A 90 10.91 15.71 -1.17
CA CYS A 90 12.16 16.00 -1.87
C CYS A 90 12.12 17.40 -2.48
N ASP A 91 12.95 18.31 -1.95
CA ASP A 91 13.23 19.59 -2.59
C ASP A 91 14.43 19.42 -3.53
N GLY A 92 14.13 19.19 -4.81
CA GLY A 92 15.16 19.09 -5.86
C GLY A 92 15.78 20.42 -6.28
N SER A 93 15.57 21.51 -5.53
CA SER A 93 16.35 22.76 -5.67
C SER A 93 17.61 22.73 -4.80
N VAL A 94 17.54 21.99 -3.69
CA VAL A 94 18.65 21.81 -2.73
C VAL A 94 19.10 20.36 -2.61
N HIS A 95 18.49 19.46 -3.40
CA HIS A 95 18.72 18.01 -3.40
C HIS A 95 18.60 17.37 -2.00
N ALA A 96 17.71 17.91 -1.18
CA ALA A 96 17.51 17.50 0.21
C ALA A 96 16.04 17.19 0.49
N VAL A 97 15.82 16.29 1.45
CA VAL A 97 14.47 15.94 1.91
C VAL A 97 14.12 16.82 3.09
N ASP A 98 13.01 17.55 2.95
CA ASP A 98 12.35 18.28 4.02
C ASP A 98 11.35 17.38 4.75
N ALA A 99 11.17 17.61 6.05
CA ALA A 99 10.32 16.81 6.92
C ALA A 99 9.28 17.72 7.60
N VAL A 100 8.01 17.42 7.38
CA VAL A 100 6.89 18.20 7.89
C VAL A 100 6.00 17.31 8.75
N GLY A 101 5.67 17.76 9.96
CA GLY A 101 4.71 17.07 10.81
C GLY A 101 3.36 16.90 10.10
N SER A 102 2.81 15.69 10.11
CA SER A 102 1.60 15.34 9.37
C SER A 102 0.79 14.30 10.14
N PHE A 103 -0.49 14.19 9.81
CA PHE A 103 -1.37 13.13 10.31
C PHE A 103 -2.37 12.81 9.22
N CYS A 104 -2.82 11.56 9.18
CA CYS A 104 -3.88 11.19 8.24
C CYS A 104 -5.17 11.94 8.55
N GLY A 105 -5.86 12.37 7.50
CA GLY A 105 -7.11 13.10 7.63
C GLY A 105 -8.25 12.22 8.18
N SER A 106 -9.35 12.87 8.53
CA SER A 106 -10.58 12.17 8.92
C SER A 106 -11.01 11.18 7.84
N GLY A 107 -11.24 9.92 8.23
CA GLY A 107 -11.63 8.87 7.28
C GLY A 107 -10.46 8.20 6.56
N GLN A 108 -9.22 8.43 7.01
CA GLN A 108 -8.03 7.74 6.49
C GLN A 108 -7.36 6.89 7.57
N PHE A 109 -6.63 5.87 7.16
CA PHE A 109 -5.71 5.11 8.00
C PHE A 109 -4.28 5.26 7.49
N CYS A 110 -3.31 5.18 8.40
CA CYS A 110 -1.91 5.06 8.04
C CYS A 110 -1.55 3.59 7.82
N GLY A 111 -1.02 3.26 6.65
CA GLY A 111 -0.55 1.91 6.37
C GLY A 111 -0.13 1.71 4.92
N ALA A 112 0.19 0.46 4.57
CA ALA A 112 0.46 0.08 3.19
C ALA A 112 -0.85 -0.30 2.47
N GLN A 113 -1.12 0.32 1.32
CA GLN A 113 -2.18 -0.08 0.40
C GLN A 113 -1.62 -0.17 -1.02
N LYS A 114 -1.81 -1.30 -1.69
CA LYS A 114 -1.27 -1.58 -3.05
C LYS A 114 0.24 -1.29 -3.17
N GLY A 115 1.01 -1.61 -2.13
CA GLY A 115 2.47 -1.42 -2.09
C GLY A 115 2.93 0.00 -1.76
N VAL A 116 2.02 0.95 -1.53
CA VAL A 116 2.37 2.33 -1.14
C VAL A 116 2.04 2.55 0.33
N TYR A 117 3.03 2.96 1.13
CA TYR A 117 2.82 3.32 2.54
C TYR A 117 2.43 4.79 2.66
N GLY A 118 1.34 5.08 3.38
CA GLY A 118 0.86 6.44 3.57
C GLY A 118 -0.55 6.50 4.14
N CYS A 119 -1.19 7.66 3.97
CA CYS A 119 -2.57 7.86 4.37
C CYS A 119 -3.52 7.41 3.26
N HIS A 120 -4.32 6.39 3.56
CA HIS A 120 -5.26 5.79 2.61
C HIS A 120 -6.68 5.92 3.12
N ALA A 121 -7.63 6.07 2.20
CA ALA A 121 -9.04 6.13 2.57
C ALA A 121 -9.48 4.83 3.27
N LEU A 122 -10.19 4.98 4.37
CA LEU A 122 -10.98 3.90 4.95
C LEU A 122 -12.07 3.54 3.96
N SER A 123 -11.94 2.40 3.29
CA SER A 123 -13.03 1.85 2.49
C SER A 123 -14.00 1.10 3.42
N ASP A 124 -15.30 1.34 3.23
CA ASP A 124 -16.33 0.51 3.86
C ASP A 124 -16.15 -0.94 3.43
N GLY A 125 -15.96 -1.84 4.39
CA GLY A 125 -15.96 -3.27 4.16
C GLY A 125 -17.19 -3.90 4.79
N ILE A 126 -17.77 -4.91 4.14
CA ILE A 126 -18.88 -5.69 4.69
C ILE A 126 -18.34 -7.07 5.07
N CYS A 127 -18.43 -7.42 6.36
CA CYS A 127 -18.31 -8.81 6.80
C CYS A 127 -19.70 -9.42 6.86
N GLN A 128 -19.87 -10.57 6.21
CA GLN A 128 -21.17 -11.21 6.04
C GLN A 128 -21.15 -12.63 6.61
N VAL A 129 -22.24 -13.00 7.30
CA VAL A 129 -22.54 -14.39 7.66
C VAL A 129 -23.72 -14.84 6.81
N SER A 130 -23.53 -15.90 6.03
CA SER A 130 -24.57 -16.46 5.16
C SER A 130 -24.91 -17.88 5.63
N GLY A 131 -26.14 -18.07 6.13
CA GLY A 131 -26.57 -19.36 6.66
C GLY A 131 -25.82 -19.77 7.94
N PHE A 132 -25.64 -21.08 8.14
CA PHE A 132 -25.14 -21.63 9.42
C PHE A 132 -23.61 -21.66 9.55
N LEU A 133 -22.86 -21.58 8.44
CA LEU A 133 -21.44 -21.94 8.42
C LEU A 133 -20.57 -21.05 7.53
N HIS A 134 -21.15 -20.19 6.67
CA HIS A 134 -20.37 -19.43 5.69
C HIS A 134 -20.13 -18.00 6.14
N TYR A 135 -18.87 -17.61 6.14
CA TYR A 135 -18.39 -16.30 6.56
C TYR A 135 -17.65 -15.66 5.39
N THR A 136 -17.92 -14.40 5.12
CA THR A 136 -17.18 -13.57 4.17
C THR A 136 -16.52 -12.45 4.96
N THR A 137 -15.21 -12.35 4.89
CA THR A 137 -14.43 -11.33 5.60
C THR A 137 -14.51 -9.96 4.90
N PHE A 138 -14.00 -8.91 5.55
CA PHE A 138 -13.99 -7.55 5.00
C PHE A 138 -13.23 -7.42 3.67
N ASP A 139 -12.23 -8.28 3.45
CA ASP A 139 -11.45 -8.41 2.22
C ASP A 139 -12.07 -9.41 1.22
N GLY A 140 -13.29 -9.88 1.46
CA GLY A 140 -14.04 -10.73 0.54
C GLY A 140 -13.69 -12.22 0.60
N GLN A 141 -12.87 -12.66 1.54
CA GLN A 141 -12.48 -14.07 1.64
C GLN A 141 -13.56 -14.92 2.31
N HIS A 142 -13.81 -16.09 1.72
CA HIS A 142 -14.84 -17.01 2.15
C HIS A 142 -14.28 -18.13 3.04
N TYR A 143 -14.88 -18.29 4.21
CA TYR A 143 -14.54 -19.35 5.16
C TYR A 143 -15.77 -20.16 5.52
N SER A 144 -15.57 -21.45 5.80
CA SER A 144 -16.62 -22.33 6.33
C SER A 144 -16.19 -22.87 7.68
N PHE A 145 -16.85 -22.46 8.76
CA PHE A 145 -16.50 -22.88 10.12
C PHE A 145 -17.60 -23.76 10.72
N ARG A 146 -17.26 -25.01 11.06
CA ARG A 146 -18.15 -25.99 11.70
C ARG A 146 -17.80 -26.15 13.18
N GLY A 147 -18.49 -25.39 14.05
CA GLY A 147 -18.35 -25.50 15.50
C GLY A 147 -19.65 -25.18 16.24
N THR A 148 -19.77 -25.65 17.48
CA THR A 148 -20.95 -25.46 18.35
C THR A 148 -20.65 -24.57 19.55
N SER A 149 -20.02 -23.43 19.30
CA SER A 149 -19.56 -22.50 20.34
C SER A 149 -19.76 -21.05 19.95
N THR A 150 -19.58 -20.14 20.92
CA THR A 150 -19.55 -18.70 20.66
C THR A 150 -18.20 -18.30 20.10
N HIS A 151 -18.18 -17.62 18.95
CA HIS A 151 -16.97 -17.12 18.29
C HIS A 151 -17.07 -15.62 18.05
N VAL A 152 -15.94 -14.93 18.10
CA VAL A 152 -15.86 -13.50 17.79
C VAL A 152 -15.78 -13.34 16.27
N LEU A 153 -16.71 -12.57 15.70
CA LEU A 153 -16.68 -12.21 14.28
C LEU A 153 -15.83 -10.97 14.05
N VAL A 154 -15.97 -10.00 14.95
CA VAL A 154 -15.35 -8.70 14.85
C VAL A 154 -15.01 -8.20 16.24
N GLU A 155 -13.76 -7.78 16.41
CA GLU A 155 -13.33 -6.96 17.54
C GLU A 155 -12.25 -5.98 17.08
N LEU A 156 -12.16 -4.84 17.77
CA LEU A 156 -11.08 -3.89 17.53
C LEU A 156 -9.74 -4.48 17.97
N CYS A 157 -8.75 -4.46 17.07
CA CYS A 157 -7.37 -4.74 17.44
C CYS A 157 -6.90 -3.72 18.47
N ARG A 158 -6.18 -4.17 19.51
CA ARG A 158 -5.77 -3.38 20.70
C ARG A 158 -4.85 -2.16 20.43
N LEU A 159 -4.72 -1.72 19.18
CA LEU A 159 -3.79 -0.68 18.74
C LEU A 159 -4.45 0.68 18.45
N SER A 160 -5.78 0.82 18.54
CA SER A 160 -6.46 2.11 18.35
C SER A 160 -6.97 2.67 19.68
N SER A 161 -6.12 3.42 20.39
CA SER A 161 -6.49 4.15 21.62
C SER A 161 -7.51 5.27 21.41
N SER A 162 -7.89 5.56 20.17
CA SER A 162 -8.78 6.66 19.77
C SER A 162 -10.20 6.23 19.38
N LEU A 163 -10.51 4.92 19.34
CA LEU A 163 -11.83 4.42 18.96
C LEU A 163 -12.51 3.69 20.13
N PRO A 164 -13.83 3.87 20.33
CA PRO A 164 -14.57 3.12 21.33
C PRO A 164 -14.54 1.63 20.99
N SER A 165 -14.18 0.80 21.99
CA SER A 165 -14.14 -0.65 21.83
C SER A 165 -15.53 -1.21 21.49
N PHE A 166 -15.61 -2.11 20.51
CA PHE A 166 -16.81 -2.90 20.25
C PHE A 166 -16.43 -4.34 19.92
N ARG A 167 -17.35 -5.26 20.20
CA ARG A 167 -17.18 -6.70 19.99
C ARG A 167 -18.48 -7.29 19.48
N VAL A 168 -18.41 -7.97 18.33
CA VAL A 168 -19.52 -8.74 17.76
C VAL A 168 -19.15 -10.21 17.83
N ALA A 169 -19.96 -10.99 18.54
CA ALA A 169 -19.80 -12.43 18.67
C ALA A 169 -21.05 -13.15 18.15
N VAL A 170 -20.84 -14.31 17.53
CA VAL A 170 -21.89 -15.19 17.04
C VAL A 170 -21.87 -16.47 17.86
N LYS A 171 -23.05 -16.97 18.24
CA LYS A 171 -23.20 -18.28 18.88
C LYS A 171 -23.84 -19.24 17.89
N THR A 172 -23.17 -20.35 17.62
CA THR A 172 -23.69 -21.41 16.75
C THR A 172 -24.11 -22.61 17.61
N GLU A 173 -25.37 -23.03 17.52
CA GLU A 173 -25.92 -24.17 18.26
C GLU A 173 -26.39 -25.28 17.29
N ARG A 174 -26.35 -26.55 17.73
CA ARG A 174 -27.00 -27.65 16.99
C ARG A 174 -28.49 -27.65 17.31
N HIS A 175 -29.32 -27.46 16.30
CA HIS A 175 -30.77 -27.66 16.41
C HIS A 175 -31.06 -29.16 16.60
N GLN A 176 -31.30 -29.62 17.83
CA GLN A 176 -31.99 -30.90 18.04
C GLN A 176 -33.50 -30.63 18.07
N GLY A 177 -34.17 -30.81 16.92
CA GLY A 177 -35.63 -30.97 16.84
C GLY A 177 -36.38 -30.03 15.89
N ASN A 178 -37.06 -30.67 14.92
CA ASN A 178 -38.13 -30.26 13.98
C ASN A 178 -37.90 -29.23 12.85
N PRO A 179 -38.34 -29.56 11.61
CA PRO A 179 -38.28 -28.67 10.45
C PRO A 179 -39.41 -27.63 10.55
N GLY A 180 -39.06 -26.36 10.79
CA GLY A 180 -40.04 -25.27 10.70
C GLY A 180 -39.81 -24.03 11.57
N GLN A 181 -38.69 -23.89 12.30
CA GLN A 181 -38.45 -22.68 13.09
C GLN A 181 -37.23 -21.91 12.60
N ASN A 182 -37.48 -20.64 12.20
CA ASN A 182 -36.46 -19.67 11.84
C ASN A 182 -35.49 -19.46 12.99
N SER A 183 -34.19 -19.57 12.71
CA SER A 183 -33.12 -19.33 13.68
C SER A 183 -33.19 -17.90 14.21
N GLN A 184 -33.36 -17.78 15.53
CA GLN A 184 -33.47 -16.49 16.21
C GLN A 184 -32.08 -15.89 16.39
N ILE A 185 -31.82 -14.74 15.76
CA ILE A 185 -30.64 -13.92 16.03
C ILE A 185 -30.93 -13.14 17.32
N THR A 186 -30.48 -13.65 18.46
CA THR A 186 -30.55 -12.89 19.73
C THR A 186 -29.38 -11.90 19.78
N GLY A 187 -29.46 -10.87 18.95
CA GLY A 187 -28.53 -9.74 18.97
C GLY A 187 -29.10 -8.62 19.83
N GLY A 188 -28.65 -8.51 21.08
CA GLY A 188 -28.90 -7.33 21.89
C GLY A 188 -28.16 -6.13 21.31
N LEU A 189 -28.88 -5.28 20.57
CA LEU A 189 -28.39 -3.98 20.12
C LEU A 189 -28.53 -2.99 21.28
N LEU A 190 -27.45 -2.72 21.99
CA LEU A 190 -27.36 -1.51 22.82
C LEU A 190 -26.38 -0.56 22.13
N LEU A 191 -26.93 0.18 21.17
CA LEU A 191 -26.71 1.62 20.91
C LEU A 191 -27.41 2.00 19.59
N PRO A 192 -27.89 3.24 19.47
CA PRO A 192 -28.90 3.63 18.50
C PRO A 192 -28.33 3.58 17.08
N VAL A 193 -29.18 3.16 16.15
CA VAL A 193 -29.12 3.40 14.69
C VAL A 193 -27.92 4.25 14.26
N LEU A 194 -26.79 3.61 13.99
CA LEU A 194 -25.73 4.16 13.17
C LEU A 194 -25.22 3.00 12.33
N SER A 195 -25.50 3.10 11.03
CA SER A 195 -24.79 2.42 9.94
C SER A 195 -23.43 1.89 10.40
N VAL A 196 -23.23 0.57 10.36
CA VAL A 196 -21.94 -0.06 10.65
C VAL A 196 -21.01 0.23 9.47
N SER A 197 -20.52 1.47 9.38
CA SER A 197 -19.63 1.96 8.33
C SER A 197 -18.15 1.89 8.73
N ARG A 198 -17.80 1.21 9.82
CA ARG A 198 -16.39 1.14 10.26
C ARG A 198 -16.10 -0.17 10.94
N VAL A 199 -15.47 -1.09 10.23
CA VAL A 199 -14.87 -2.26 10.86
C VAL A 199 -13.57 -2.62 10.16
N PHE A 200 -12.47 -2.52 10.90
CA PHE A 200 -11.32 -3.38 10.69
C PHE A 200 -11.50 -4.61 11.57
N ALA A 201 -11.76 -5.76 10.97
CA ALA A 201 -11.50 -7.03 11.63
C ALA A 201 -10.52 -7.81 10.77
N LYS A 202 -9.31 -7.99 11.29
CA LYS A 202 -8.45 -9.07 10.84
C LYS A 202 -9.00 -10.33 11.51
N LEU A 203 -9.38 -11.33 10.72
CA LEU A 203 -9.79 -12.63 11.25
C LEU A 203 -8.58 -13.21 11.99
N ALA A 204 -8.66 -13.30 13.31
CA ALA A 204 -7.70 -14.10 14.08
C ALA A 204 -8.12 -15.57 13.90
N LEU A 205 -7.33 -16.32 13.13
CA LEU A 205 -7.36 -17.78 13.10
C LEU A 205 -6.57 -18.33 14.29
#